data_AF-A0A1I7D364-F1
#
_entry.id   AF-A0A1I7D364-F1
#
_cell.length_a   1.000
_cell.length_b   1.000
_cell.length_c   1.000
_cell.angle_alpha   90.00
_cell.angle_beta   90.00
_cell.angle_gamma   90.00
#
_symmetry.space_group_name_H-M   'P 1'
#
loop_
_entity.id
_entity.type
_entity.pdbx_description
1 polymer ?
#
loop_
_entity_poly.entity_id
_entity_poly.type
_entity_poly.pdbx_seq_one_letter_code
_entity_poly.pdbx_strand_id
1 'polypeptide(L)'
;MKLNSIEKFEEGRKKYGRWLGYAPLSTYHSYANYRWNNKTILNLLILSILLIVLPSIFSVHLMKYETIQYLVSFCLKTFPMFQSRFFALQRLSSYSASHFAIASISTLLLTISFTLILVFGYLKHWNENKAYHRVSHLQFLGAIVFFLAALLAIWGIFIFTPEDINPGRLGTFVMFVAPFFSFYCVAFVLFVPGLLAQPIVFMIKLVHQLTFGFYEERH
;
A
#
# COMPACT_ATOMS: atom_id res chain seq x y z
N MET A 1 20.21 0.89 20.05
CA MET A 1 20.62 0.34 18.74
C MET A 1 19.90 1.11 17.62
N LYS A 2 20.62 1.70 16.65
CA LYS A 2 20.01 2.55 15.61
C LYS A 2 19.33 1.69 14.54
N LEU A 3 18.09 2.03 14.14
CA LEU A 3 17.28 1.28 13.16
C LEU A 3 17.96 1.12 11.78
N ASN A 4 18.83 2.07 11.43
CA ASN A 4 19.61 2.09 10.18
C ASN A 4 21.08 1.68 10.39
N SER A 5 21.42 0.85 11.37
CA SER A 5 22.78 0.30 11.49
C SER A 5 22.99 -0.91 10.57
N ILE A 6 24.24 -1.16 10.20
CA ILE A 6 24.65 -2.34 9.43
C ILE A 6 24.33 -3.62 10.22
N GLU A 7 24.58 -3.62 11.53
CA GLU A 7 24.31 -4.75 12.42
C GLU A 7 22.82 -5.17 12.38
N LYS A 8 21.89 -4.20 12.44
CA LYS A 8 20.44 -4.44 12.32
C LYS A 8 20.07 -5.02 10.95
N PHE A 9 20.72 -4.53 9.90
CA PHE A 9 20.53 -5.06 8.55
C PHE A 9 21.00 -6.52 8.45
N GLU A 10 22.18 -6.84 8.97
CA GLU A 10 22.72 -8.21 8.94
C GLU A 10 21.89 -9.19 9.77
N GLU A 11 21.46 -8.77 10.96
CA GLU A 11 20.55 -9.55 11.81
C GLU A 11 19.23 -9.84 11.08
N GLY A 12 18.62 -8.81 10.48
CA GLY A 12 17.41 -8.93 9.68
C GLY A 12 17.61 -9.83 8.46
N ARG A 13 18.70 -9.65 7.71
CA ARG A 13 19.05 -10.46 6.55
C ARG A 13 19.24 -11.92 6.92
N LYS A 14 19.86 -12.21 8.07
CA LYS A 14 20.01 -13.58 8.60
C LYS A 14 18.66 -14.19 8.98
N LYS A 15 17.81 -13.42 9.69
CA LYS A 15 16.48 -13.86 10.12
C LYS A 15 15.53 -14.13 8.95
N TYR A 16 15.52 -13.25 7.96
CA TYR A 16 14.62 -13.32 6.80
C TYR A 16 15.27 -13.94 5.56
N GLY A 17 16.49 -14.46 5.67
CA GLY A 17 17.28 -14.98 4.56
C GLY A 17 16.54 -15.99 3.69
N ARG A 18 15.79 -16.90 4.33
CA ARG A 18 14.97 -17.92 3.64
C ARG A 18 13.83 -17.32 2.81
N TRP A 19 13.35 -16.14 3.20
CA TRP A 19 12.23 -15.44 2.56
C TRP A 19 12.66 -14.45 1.46
N LEU A 20 13.96 -14.10 1.41
CA LEU A 20 14.50 -13.22 0.36
C LEU A 20 14.26 -13.78 -1.03
N GLY A 21 14.35 -15.11 -1.15
CA GLY A 21 14.05 -15.84 -2.37
C GLY A 21 12.57 -15.86 -2.77
N TYR A 22 11.66 -15.21 -2.04
CA TYR A 22 10.23 -15.07 -2.36
C TYR A 22 9.78 -13.61 -2.52
N ALA A 23 10.67 -12.64 -2.27
CA ALA A 23 10.36 -11.22 -2.28
C ALA A 23 11.25 -10.48 -3.29
N PRO A 24 10.82 -10.36 -4.57
CA PRO A 24 11.60 -9.67 -5.61
C PRO A 24 12.08 -8.26 -5.19
N LEU A 25 11.26 -7.53 -4.44
CA LEU A 25 11.53 -6.21 -3.87
C LEU A 25 11.93 -6.28 -2.39
N SER A 26 12.75 -7.25 -1.97
CA SER A 26 13.24 -7.27 -0.59
C SER A 26 14.23 -6.13 -0.32
N THR A 27 13.99 -5.42 0.78
CA THR A 27 14.85 -4.35 1.28
C THR A 27 16.19 -4.89 1.78
N TYR A 28 16.23 -6.18 2.16
CA TYR A 28 17.41 -6.85 2.69
C TYR A 28 18.37 -7.37 1.60
N HIS A 29 18.12 -7.09 0.32
CA HIS A 29 19.04 -7.44 -0.77
C HIS A 29 20.36 -6.65 -0.72
N SER A 30 20.31 -5.40 -0.28
CA SER A 30 21.51 -4.57 -0.06
C SER A 30 21.30 -3.61 1.11
N TYR A 31 22.40 -3.22 1.76
CA TYR A 31 22.33 -2.28 2.89
C TYR A 31 21.85 -0.88 2.45
N ALA A 32 22.24 -0.41 1.26
CA ALA A 32 21.77 0.89 0.79
C ALA A 32 20.26 0.87 0.50
N ASN A 33 19.74 -0.21 -0.10
CA ASN A 33 18.29 -0.36 -0.32
C ASN A 33 17.54 -0.45 1.02
N TYR A 34 18.07 -1.19 2.00
CA TYR A 34 17.51 -1.24 3.36
C TYR A 34 17.44 0.15 4.02
N ARG A 35 18.55 0.88 4.01
CA ARG A 35 18.64 2.22 4.62
C ARG A 35 17.73 3.22 3.90
N TRP A 36 17.71 3.18 2.57
CA TRP A 36 16.83 4.02 1.76
C TRP A 36 15.38 3.70 2.06
N ASN A 37 14.98 2.42 2.04
CA ASN A 37 13.60 2.00 2.27
C ASN A 37 13.10 2.43 3.65
N ASN A 38 13.89 2.25 4.72
CA ASN A 38 13.49 2.68 6.06
C ASN A 38 13.24 4.20 6.13
N LYS A 39 14.10 5.01 5.50
CA LYS A 39 13.90 6.46 5.43
C LYS A 39 12.67 6.80 4.60
N THR A 40 12.47 6.11 3.47
CA THR A 40 11.32 6.32 2.59
C THR A 40 10.02 5.96 3.30
N ILE A 41 9.91 4.80 3.97
CA ILE A 41 8.71 4.40 4.71
C ILE A 41 8.36 5.42 5.79
N LEU A 42 9.35 5.96 6.51
CA LEU A 42 9.10 7.02 7.48
C LEU A 42 8.55 8.29 6.82
N ASN A 43 9.14 8.72 5.70
CA ASN A 43 8.65 9.87 4.95
C ASN A 43 7.24 9.63 4.39
N LEU A 44 6.97 8.44 3.85
CA LEU A 44 5.66 8.04 3.34
C LEU A 44 4.63 7.99 4.46
N LEU A 45 4.99 7.55 5.67
CA LEU A 45 4.11 7.55 6.85
C LEU A 45 3.70 8.98 7.21
N ILE A 46 4.68 9.89 7.32
CA ILE A 46 4.43 11.31 7.60
C ILE A 46 3.54 11.91 6.51
N LEU A 47 3.86 11.67 5.24
CA LEU A 47 3.09 12.16 4.10
C LEU A 47 1.67 11.60 4.09
N SER A 48 1.48 10.33 4.45
CA SER A 48 0.16 9.70 4.53
C SER A 48 -0.70 10.35 5.61
N ILE A 49 -0.12 10.67 6.78
CA ILE A 49 -0.84 11.40 7.83
C ILE A 49 -1.27 12.78 7.31
N LEU A 50 -0.36 13.50 6.64
CA LEU A 50 -0.63 14.83 6.10
C LEU A 50 -1.64 14.85 4.94
N LEU A 51 -1.71 13.79 4.13
CA LEU A 51 -2.54 13.76 2.92
C LEU A 51 -3.80 12.88 3.03
N ILE A 52 -3.92 12.08 4.09
CA ILE A 52 -5.09 11.26 4.38
C ILE A 52 -5.78 11.75 5.65
N VAL A 53 -5.09 11.71 6.79
CA VAL A 53 -5.70 12.01 8.10
C VAL A 53 -6.11 13.47 8.17
N LEU A 54 -5.18 14.38 7.88
CA LEU A 54 -5.45 15.82 7.99
C LEU A 54 -6.59 16.28 7.06
N PRO A 55 -6.63 15.95 5.75
CA PRO A 55 -7.74 16.35 4.89
C PRO A 55 -9.08 15.72 5.31
N SER A 56 -9.06 14.48 5.83
CA SER A 56 -10.29 13.82 6.28
C SER A 56 -10.93 14.55 7.47
N ILE A 57 -10.14 15.12 8.38
CA ILE A 57 -10.65 15.95 9.49
C ILE A 57 -11.41 17.17 8.97
N PHE A 58 -10.93 17.79 7.89
CA PHE A 58 -11.58 18.94 7.22
C PHE A 58 -12.58 18.52 6.13
N SER A 59 -13.00 17.25 6.08
CA SER A 59 -13.76 16.69 4.97
C SER A 59 -15.05 17.45 4.64
N VAL A 60 -15.81 17.91 5.62
CA VAL A 60 -17.04 18.69 5.38
C VAL A 60 -16.76 20.00 4.64
N HIS A 61 -15.64 20.65 4.93
CA HIS A 61 -15.22 21.87 4.23
C HIS A 61 -14.70 21.55 2.83
N LEU A 62 -13.90 20.49 2.69
CA LEU A 62 -13.39 20.03 1.40
C LEU A 62 -14.53 19.61 0.44
N MET A 63 -15.58 19.00 0.97
CA MET A 63 -16.75 18.62 0.18
C MET A 63 -17.57 19.80 -0.35
N LYS A 64 -17.24 21.06 -0.01
CA LYS A 64 -17.86 22.26 -0.62
C LYS A 64 -17.25 22.63 -1.96
N TYR A 65 -16.06 22.13 -2.28
CA TYR A 65 -15.40 22.41 -3.56
C TYR A 65 -15.90 21.46 -4.65
N GLU A 66 -16.37 22.02 -5.77
CA GLU A 66 -16.94 21.26 -6.89
C GLU A 66 -15.98 20.20 -7.44
N THR A 67 -14.69 20.52 -7.57
CA THR A 67 -13.66 19.58 -8.03
C THR A 67 -13.57 18.34 -7.13
N ILE A 68 -13.67 18.54 -5.81
CA ILE A 68 -13.60 17.45 -4.84
C ILE A 68 -14.87 16.61 -4.93
N GLN A 69 -16.04 17.23 -5.02
CA GLN A 69 -17.31 16.51 -5.21
C GLN A 69 -17.31 15.68 -6.50
N TYR A 70 -16.76 16.21 -7.59
CA TYR A 70 -16.60 15.49 -8.85
C TYR A 70 -15.72 14.26 -8.68
N LEU A 71 -14.54 14.41 -8.07
CA LEU A 71 -13.62 13.30 -7.80
C LEU A 71 -14.25 12.22 -6.90
N VAL A 72 -15.01 12.65 -5.88
CA VAL A 72 -15.78 11.74 -5.02
C VAL A 72 -16.83 10.99 -5.82
N SER A 73 -17.64 11.70 -6.60
CA SER A 73 -18.69 11.09 -7.42
C SER A 73 -18.10 10.07 -8.40
N PHE A 74 -17.00 10.42 -9.06
CA PHE A 74 -16.26 9.52 -9.94
C PHE A 74 -15.78 8.27 -9.20
N CYS A 75 -15.14 8.44 -8.04
CA CYS A 75 -14.67 7.33 -7.22
C CYS A 75 -15.81 6.39 -6.81
N LEU A 76 -16.91 6.94 -6.29
CA LEU A 76 -18.06 6.15 -5.86
C LEU A 76 -18.70 5.39 -7.04
N LYS A 77 -18.83 6.02 -8.21
CA LYS A 77 -19.35 5.34 -9.42
C LYS A 77 -18.41 4.23 -9.91
N THR A 78 -17.10 4.43 -9.81
CA THR A 78 -16.10 3.48 -10.29
C THR A 78 -15.97 2.27 -9.37
N PHE A 79 -16.19 2.45 -8.07
CA PHE A 79 -16.05 1.42 -7.05
C PHE A 79 -17.38 1.25 -6.28
N PRO A 80 -18.29 0.37 -6.76
CA PRO A 80 -19.62 0.17 -6.14
C PRO A 80 -19.57 -0.18 -4.64
N MET A 81 -18.51 -0.85 -4.20
CA MET A 81 -18.28 -1.16 -2.78
C MET A 81 -18.04 0.09 -1.92
N PHE A 82 -17.43 1.16 -2.45
CA PHE A 82 -17.31 2.43 -1.74
C PHE A 82 -18.62 3.21 -1.76
N GLN A 83 -19.41 3.06 -2.82
CA GLN A 83 -20.72 3.71 -2.97
C GLN A 83 -21.75 3.23 -1.94
N SER A 84 -21.92 1.92 -1.77
CA SER A 84 -22.87 1.36 -0.79
C SER A 84 -22.56 1.87 0.62
N ARG A 85 -21.28 1.87 0.99
CA ARG A 85 -20.77 2.33 2.29
C ARG A 85 -20.92 3.83 2.48
N PHE A 86 -20.62 4.62 1.46
CA PHE A 86 -20.86 6.06 1.51
C PHE A 86 -22.32 6.39 1.80
N PHE A 87 -23.28 5.74 1.11
CA PHE A 87 -24.70 5.98 1.35
C PHE A 87 -25.17 5.48 2.72
N ALA A 88 -24.65 4.35 3.20
CA ALA A 88 -24.94 3.86 4.55
C ALA A 88 -24.47 4.88 5.60
N LEU A 89 -23.25 5.41 5.47
CA LEU A 89 -22.73 6.46 6.36
C LEU A 89 -23.48 7.78 6.20
N GLN A 90 -23.90 8.14 4.99
CA GLN A 90 -24.61 9.40 4.72
C GLN A 90 -25.97 9.45 5.41
N ARG A 91 -26.66 8.30 5.50
CA ARG A 91 -27.92 8.17 6.25
C ARG A 91 -27.76 8.40 7.76
N LEU A 92 -26.53 8.27 8.28
CA LEU A 92 -26.23 8.38 9.71
C LEU A 92 -25.60 9.73 10.05
N SER A 93 -24.60 10.15 9.29
CA SER A 93 -23.84 11.37 9.54
C SER A 93 -23.17 11.85 8.24
N SER A 94 -23.48 13.08 7.86
CA SER A 94 -22.82 13.75 6.73
C SER A 94 -21.31 13.86 6.92
N TYR A 95 -20.85 14.13 8.15
CA TYR A 95 -19.44 14.16 8.51
C TYR A 95 -18.76 12.81 8.31
N SER A 96 -19.38 11.72 8.75
CA SER A 96 -18.79 10.38 8.63
C SER A 96 -18.69 9.95 7.16
N ALA A 97 -19.71 10.27 6.35
CA ALA A 97 -19.70 10.01 4.91
C ALA A 97 -18.64 10.84 4.18
N SER A 98 -18.53 12.13 4.47
CA SER A 98 -17.51 12.99 3.88
C SER A 98 -16.10 12.55 4.29
N HIS A 99 -15.90 12.21 5.56
CA HIS A 99 -14.61 11.74 6.08
C HIS A 99 -14.17 10.44 5.39
N PHE A 100 -15.08 9.47 5.27
CA PHE A 100 -14.86 8.23 4.53
C PHE A 100 -14.51 8.48 3.05
N ALA A 101 -15.26 9.36 2.38
CA ALA A 101 -15.04 9.66 0.96
C ALA A 101 -13.66 10.27 0.71
N ILE A 102 -13.29 11.30 1.48
CA ILE A 102 -11.99 11.97 1.35
C ILE A 102 -10.85 11.00 1.67
N ALA A 103 -10.94 10.25 2.76
CA ALA A 103 -9.93 9.25 3.12
C ALA A 103 -9.74 8.19 2.02
N SER A 104 -10.84 7.68 1.45
CA SER A 104 -10.80 6.67 0.39
C SER A 104 -10.16 7.20 -0.90
N ILE A 105 -10.50 8.42 -1.31
CA ILE A 105 -9.92 9.04 -2.51
C ILE A 105 -8.44 9.32 -2.32
N SER A 106 -8.05 9.91 -1.18
CA SER A 106 -6.63 10.12 -0.87
C SER A 106 -5.86 8.80 -0.87
N THR A 107 -6.45 7.73 -0.32
CA THR A 107 -5.85 6.38 -0.33
C THR A 107 -5.59 5.89 -1.75
N LEU A 108 -6.58 5.98 -2.64
CA LEU A 108 -6.46 5.54 -4.03
C LEU A 108 -5.36 6.33 -4.78
N LEU A 109 -5.36 7.66 -4.64
CA LEU A 109 -4.40 8.54 -5.30
C LEU A 109 -2.95 8.27 -4.82
N LEU A 110 -2.77 8.06 -3.52
CA LEU A 110 -1.45 7.83 -2.93
C LEU A 110 -0.94 6.42 -3.17
N THR A 111 -1.82 5.42 -3.26
CA THR A 111 -1.41 4.02 -3.51
C THR A 111 -0.60 3.90 -4.80
N ILE A 112 -1.05 4.54 -5.88
CA ILE A 112 -0.34 4.53 -7.16
C ILE A 112 1.01 5.25 -7.03
N SER A 113 0.99 6.48 -6.50
CA SER A 113 2.18 7.31 -6.34
C SER A 113 3.26 6.63 -5.50
N PHE A 114 2.88 5.99 -4.39
CA PHE A 114 3.81 5.30 -3.49
C PHE A 114 4.35 4.02 -4.13
N THR A 115 3.57 3.34 -4.97
CA THR A 115 4.03 2.16 -5.70
C THR A 115 5.17 2.55 -6.62
N LEU A 116 5.02 3.67 -7.35
CA LEU A 116 6.05 4.21 -8.22
C LEU A 116 7.33 4.60 -7.46
N ILE A 117 7.21 5.21 -6.27
CA ILE A 117 8.36 5.56 -5.43
C ILE A 117 9.15 4.30 -5.04
N LEU A 118 8.47 3.22 -4.67
CA LEU A 118 9.12 1.96 -4.27
C LEU A 118 9.79 1.26 -5.46
N VAL A 119 9.15 1.25 -6.63
CA VAL A 119 9.76 0.75 -7.88
C VAL A 119 10.99 1.57 -8.24
N PHE A 120 10.90 2.90 -8.16
CA PHE A 120 12.04 3.80 -8.41
C PHE A 120 13.20 3.55 -7.44
N GLY A 121 12.92 3.38 -6.14
CA GLY A 121 13.94 3.08 -5.15
C GLY A 121 14.71 1.81 -5.45
N TYR A 122 13.99 0.78 -5.90
CA TYR A 122 14.61 -0.47 -6.33
C TYR A 122 15.50 -0.27 -7.58
N LEU A 123 15.02 0.44 -8.60
CA LEU A 123 15.80 0.75 -9.80
C LEU A 123 17.05 1.59 -9.48
N LYS A 124 16.92 2.56 -8.57
CA LYS A 124 18.02 3.40 -8.11
C LYS A 124 19.17 2.59 -7.52
N HIS A 125 18.85 1.51 -6.80
CA HIS A 125 19.83 0.62 -6.16
C HIS A 125 20.04 -0.69 -6.93
N TRP A 126 19.66 -0.73 -8.21
CA TRP A 126 19.74 -1.93 -9.06
C TRP A 126 21.15 -2.54 -9.06
N ASN A 127 22.19 -1.76 -9.33
CA ASN A 127 23.56 -2.27 -9.41
C ASN A 127 24.09 -2.88 -8.10
N GLU A 128 23.55 -2.47 -6.96
CA GLU A 128 23.91 -3.03 -5.65
C GLU A 128 23.12 -4.30 -5.33
N ASN A 129 22.02 -4.55 -6.05
CA ASN A 129 21.17 -5.71 -5.89
C ASN A 129 21.60 -6.89 -6.79
N LYS A 130 22.74 -6.81 -7.50
CA LYS A 130 23.20 -7.76 -8.54
C LYS A 130 23.05 -9.24 -8.19
N ALA A 131 23.41 -9.63 -6.96
CA ALA A 131 23.29 -11.02 -6.49
C ALA A 131 21.84 -11.56 -6.47
N TYR A 132 20.84 -10.68 -6.56
CA TYR A 132 19.42 -10.97 -6.49
C TYR A 132 18.65 -10.52 -7.74
N HIS A 133 19.33 -10.37 -8.88
CA HIS A 133 18.69 -10.02 -10.16
C HIS A 133 17.93 -11.19 -10.77
N ARG A 134 18.35 -12.42 -10.48
CA ARG A 134 17.66 -13.61 -10.97
C ARG A 134 16.31 -13.77 -10.30
N VAL A 135 15.31 -14.04 -11.12
CA VAL A 135 13.95 -14.33 -10.68
C VAL A 135 13.64 -15.81 -10.83
N SER A 136 12.92 -16.37 -9.87
CA SER A 136 12.40 -17.73 -9.93
C SER A 136 10.86 -17.72 -9.98
N HIS A 137 10.26 -18.78 -10.51
CA HIS A 137 8.81 -18.96 -10.51
C HIS A 137 8.22 -18.97 -9.08
N LEU A 138 9.01 -19.42 -8.10
CA LEU A 138 8.65 -19.36 -6.67
C LEU A 138 8.53 -17.93 -6.14
N GLN A 139 9.33 -16.97 -6.62
CA GLN A 139 9.21 -15.55 -6.26
C GLN A 139 7.90 -14.94 -6.75
N PHE A 140 7.48 -15.33 -7.96
CA PHE A 140 6.23 -14.86 -8.54
C PHE A 140 5.02 -15.38 -7.77
N LEU A 141 4.96 -16.69 -7.53
CA LEU A 141 3.89 -17.33 -6.76
C LEU A 141 3.84 -16.81 -5.32
N GLY A 142 4.99 -16.67 -4.66
CA GLY A 142 5.07 -16.12 -3.30
C GLY A 142 4.54 -14.69 -3.21
N ALA A 143 4.92 -13.83 -4.16
CA ALA A 143 4.41 -12.46 -4.23
C ALA A 143 2.89 -12.42 -4.46
N ILE A 144 2.36 -13.25 -5.35
CA ILE A 144 0.91 -13.32 -5.64
C ILE A 144 0.12 -13.85 -4.45
N VAL A 145 0.54 -14.95 -3.83
CA VAL A 145 -0.17 -15.57 -2.71
C VAL A 145 -0.16 -14.63 -1.50
N PHE A 146 0.99 -14.00 -1.20
CA PHE A 146 1.06 -13.01 -0.13
C PHE A 146 0.24 -11.76 -0.44
N PHE A 147 0.26 -11.28 -1.70
CA PHE A 147 -0.58 -10.17 -2.17
C PHE A 147 -2.07 -10.47 -1.95
N LEU A 148 -2.54 -11.63 -2.40
CA LEU A 148 -3.94 -12.04 -2.27
C LEU A 148 -4.34 -12.23 -0.81
N ALA A 149 -3.49 -12.85 0.02
CA ALA A 149 -3.76 -13.02 1.44
C ALA A 149 -3.81 -11.69 2.20
N ALA A 150 -2.87 -10.77 1.91
CA ALA A 150 -2.88 -9.43 2.50
C ALA A 150 -4.08 -8.62 2.02
N LEU A 151 -4.42 -8.70 0.74
CA LEU A 151 -5.61 -8.06 0.19
C LEU A 151 -6.87 -8.62 0.87
N LEU A 152 -7.03 -9.93 0.99
CA LEU A 152 -8.16 -10.53 1.71
C LEU A 152 -8.20 -10.18 3.20
N ALA A 153 -7.06 -10.09 3.89
CA ALA A 153 -7.02 -9.71 5.30
C ALA A 153 -7.41 -8.22 5.50
N ILE A 154 -6.93 -7.36 4.60
CA ILE A 154 -7.23 -5.93 4.58
C ILE A 154 -8.70 -5.71 4.22
N TRP A 155 -9.20 -6.39 3.19
CA TRP A 155 -10.60 -6.36 2.76
C TRP A 155 -11.56 -7.10 3.71
N GLY A 156 -11.06 -8.02 4.52
CA GLY A 156 -11.86 -8.74 5.51
C GLY A 156 -12.56 -7.78 6.46
N ILE A 157 -11.90 -6.71 6.88
CA ILE A 157 -12.53 -5.66 7.73
C ILE A 157 -13.70 -4.99 6.98
N PHE A 158 -13.58 -4.73 5.68
CA PHE A 158 -14.68 -4.17 4.87
C PHE A 158 -15.82 -5.16 4.62
N ILE A 159 -15.53 -6.45 4.46
CA ILE A 159 -16.52 -7.50 4.17
C ILE A 159 -17.28 -7.92 5.43
N PHE A 160 -16.60 -8.06 6.57
CA PHE A 160 -17.23 -8.42 7.85
C PHE A 160 -17.95 -7.26 8.52
N THR A 161 -17.95 -6.10 7.90
CA THR A 161 -18.70 -4.95 8.35
C THR A 161 -20.19 -5.12 8.01
N PRO A 162 -21.12 -5.05 9.00
CA PRO A 162 -22.55 -5.16 8.73
C PRO A 162 -23.04 -4.11 7.73
N GLU A 163 -23.84 -4.51 6.74
CA GLU A 163 -24.56 -3.60 5.84
C GLU A 163 -25.98 -3.26 6.36
N ASP A 164 -26.48 -4.05 7.29
CA ASP A 164 -27.80 -3.87 7.88
C ASP A 164 -27.86 -2.77 8.94
N ILE A 165 -28.91 -1.97 8.87
CA ILE A 165 -29.27 -0.90 9.82
C ILE A 165 -29.84 -1.52 11.10
N ASN A 166 -29.03 -2.32 11.80
CA ASN A 166 -29.39 -2.76 13.14
C ASN A 166 -28.76 -1.78 14.16
N PRO A 167 -29.55 -0.94 14.86
CA PRO A 167 -29.04 0.19 15.64
C PRO A 167 -27.93 -0.18 16.64
N GLY A 168 -28.02 -1.37 17.26
CA GLY A 168 -27.05 -1.86 18.23
C GLY A 168 -25.70 -2.27 17.62
N ARG A 169 -25.65 -2.64 16.34
CA ARG A 169 -24.40 -2.96 15.61
C ARG A 169 -23.86 -1.74 14.84
N LEU A 170 -24.76 -0.83 14.46
CA LEU A 170 -24.43 0.42 13.77
C LEU A 170 -23.66 1.41 14.64
N GLY A 171 -24.02 1.56 15.92
CA GLY A 171 -23.37 2.51 16.82
C GLY A 171 -21.88 2.22 17.01
N THR A 172 -21.53 0.95 17.19
CA THR A 172 -20.12 0.49 17.24
C THR A 172 -19.45 0.73 15.89
N PHE A 173 -20.10 0.37 14.78
CA PHE A 173 -19.55 0.57 13.44
C PHE A 173 -19.22 2.05 13.13
N VAL A 174 -20.12 2.99 13.41
CA VAL A 174 -19.91 4.43 13.16
C VAL A 174 -18.76 4.99 14.01
N MET A 175 -18.65 4.56 15.28
CA MET A 175 -17.56 4.98 16.17
C MET A 175 -16.18 4.45 15.72
N PHE A 176 -16.12 3.27 15.09
CA PHE A 176 -14.88 2.72 14.56
C PHE A 176 -14.53 3.25 13.16
N VAL A 177 -15.52 3.54 12.30
CA VAL A 177 -15.29 3.97 10.91
C VAL A 177 -15.15 5.48 10.73
N ALA A 178 -15.62 6.33 11.65
CA ALA A 178 -15.42 7.77 11.48
C ALA A 178 -13.96 8.21 11.81
N PRO A 179 -13.47 8.15 13.06
CA PRO A 179 -12.13 8.67 13.39
C PRO A 179 -10.98 7.73 12.99
N PHE A 180 -11.17 6.41 13.04
CA PHE A 180 -10.05 5.47 12.85
C PHE A 180 -9.84 5.03 11.40
N PHE A 181 -10.83 5.27 10.52
CA PHE A 181 -10.74 4.83 9.13
C PHE A 181 -9.61 5.51 8.36
N SER A 182 -9.33 6.79 8.63
CA SER A 182 -8.18 7.48 8.02
C SER A 182 -6.84 6.87 8.44
N PHE A 183 -6.72 6.36 9.67
CA PHE A 183 -5.51 5.64 10.13
C PHE A 183 -5.40 4.26 9.50
N TYR A 184 -6.52 3.57 9.31
CA TYR A 184 -6.55 2.34 8.51
C TYR A 184 -6.10 2.60 7.07
N CYS A 185 -6.57 3.69 6.45
CA CYS A 185 -6.12 4.14 5.13
C CYS A 185 -4.61 4.44 5.10
N VAL A 186 -4.04 5.02 6.15
CA VAL A 186 -2.58 5.21 6.29
C VAL A 186 -1.85 3.86 6.28
N ALA A 187 -2.32 2.88 7.06
CA ALA A 187 -1.73 1.54 7.02
C ALA A 187 -1.83 0.94 5.60
N PHE A 188 -2.99 1.05 4.97
CA PHE A 188 -3.22 0.56 3.60
C PHE A 188 -2.18 1.12 2.62
N VAL A 189 -2.01 2.44 2.56
CA VAL A 189 -1.05 3.06 1.63
C VAL A 189 0.41 2.79 1.98
N LEU A 190 0.74 2.30 3.17
CA LEU A 190 2.12 1.90 3.50
C LEU A 190 2.42 0.45 3.10
N PHE A 191 1.43 -0.44 3.15
CA PHE A 191 1.62 -1.85 2.84
C PHE A 191 1.31 -2.22 1.39
N VAL A 192 0.17 -1.75 0.86
CA VAL A 192 -0.32 -2.14 -0.46
C VAL A 192 0.58 -1.69 -1.61
N PRO A 193 1.19 -0.50 -1.58
CA PRO A 193 2.16 -0.12 -2.60
C PRO A 193 3.39 -1.03 -2.69
N GLY A 194 3.91 -1.49 -1.55
CA GLY A 194 5.02 -2.44 -1.53
C GLY A 194 4.64 -3.77 -2.15
N LEU A 195 3.39 -4.20 -1.94
CA LEU A 195 2.80 -5.38 -2.54
C LEU A 195 2.61 -5.24 -4.06
N LEU A 196 2.05 -4.11 -4.52
CA LEU A 196 1.88 -3.80 -5.95
C LEU A 196 3.21 -3.63 -6.68
N ALA A 197 4.26 -3.16 -5.99
CA ALA A 197 5.59 -3.02 -6.56
C ALA A 197 6.29 -4.38 -6.80
N GLN A 198 5.92 -5.44 -6.07
CA GLN A 198 6.52 -6.79 -6.25
C GLN A 198 6.36 -7.32 -7.68
N PRO A 199 5.14 -7.44 -8.27
CA PRO A 199 4.99 -7.96 -9.63
C PRO A 199 5.65 -7.05 -10.68
N ILE A 200 5.65 -5.73 -10.48
CA ILE A 200 6.30 -4.79 -11.40
C ILE A 200 7.81 -5.06 -11.43
N VAL A 201 8.45 -5.12 -10.25
CA VAL A 201 9.89 -5.40 -10.15
C VAL A 201 10.24 -6.80 -10.61
N PHE A 202 9.38 -7.78 -10.34
CA PHE A 202 9.54 -9.12 -10.90
C PHE A 202 9.59 -9.09 -12.43
N MET A 203 8.66 -8.40 -13.09
CA MET A 203 8.65 -8.29 -14.56
C MET A 203 9.89 -7.60 -15.10
N ILE A 204 10.35 -6.52 -14.45
CA ILE A 204 11.60 -5.83 -14.82
C ILE A 204 12.80 -6.79 -14.75
N LYS A 205 12.91 -7.55 -13.65
CA LYS A 205 13.96 -8.56 -13.49
C LYS A 205 13.87 -9.69 -14.52
N LEU A 206 12.65 -10.18 -14.78
CA LEU A 206 12.42 -11.24 -15.75
C LEU A 206 12.85 -10.81 -17.15
N VAL A 207 12.44 -9.61 -17.58
CA VAL A 207 12.86 -9.04 -18.86
C VAL A 207 14.37 -8.88 -18.91
N HIS A 208 15.00 -8.35 -17.85
CA HIS A 208 16.45 -8.23 -17.80
C HIS A 208 17.16 -9.59 -17.93
N GLN A 209 16.68 -10.61 -17.22
CA GLN A 209 17.23 -11.97 -17.28
C GLN A 209 17.05 -12.59 -18.68
N LEU A 210 15.90 -12.39 -19.32
CA LEU A 210 15.62 -12.89 -20.67
C LEU A 210 16.37 -12.10 -21.78
N THR A 211 16.79 -10.87 -21.52
CA THR A 211 17.55 -10.08 -22.51
C THR A 211 19.05 -10.33 -22.39
N PHE A 212 19.57 -10.36 -21.15
CA PHE A 212 21.03 -10.41 -20.90
C PHE A 212 21.53 -11.77 -20.43
N GLY A 213 20.68 -12.61 -19.84
CA GLY A 213 21.08 -13.97 -19.44
C GLY A 213 21.44 -14.86 -20.64
N PHE A 214 20.74 -14.71 -21.77
CA PHE A 214 21.10 -15.38 -23.02
C PHE A 214 22.37 -14.81 -23.68
N TYR A 215 22.81 -13.61 -23.29
CA TYR A 215 24.02 -12.99 -23.83
C TYR A 215 25.29 -13.60 -23.20
N GLU A 216 25.28 -13.84 -21.88
CA GLU A 216 26.37 -14.54 -21.17
C GLU A 216 26.45 -16.04 -21.50
N GLU A 217 25.37 -16.68 -21.93
CA GLU A 217 25.41 -18.10 -22.37
C GLU A 217 25.90 -18.29 -23.81
N ARG A 218 26.00 -17.20 -24.60
CA ARG A 218 26.40 -17.23 -26.02
C ARG A 218 27.81 -16.71 -26.29
N HIS A 219 28.47 -16.11 -25.31
CA HIS A 219 29.81 -15.49 -25.41
C HIS A 219 30.67 -15.86 -24.20
#